data_AF-A0A6H5HBC6-F1
#
_entry.id   AF-A0A6H5HBC6-F1
#
_cell.length_a   1.000
_cell.length_b   1.000
_cell.length_c   1.000
_cell.angle_alpha   90.00
_cell.angle_beta   90.00
_cell.angle_gamma   90.00
#
_symmetry.space_group_name_H-M   'P 1'
#
loop_
_entity.id
_entity.type
_entity.pdbx_description
1 polymer ?
#
loop_
_entity_poly.entity_id
_entity_poly.type
_entity_poly.pdbx_seq_one_letter_code
_entity_poly.pdbx_strand_id
1 'polypeptide(L)'
;MITNFHKVELYSKKTTIYGAEQEGLSMALDHIRYQHVDHTDQKFVILTDSKSTVDALKGVKKGTQIPHNLIPIIGKLNDFLRQDREIIIQWIPSHVEGIQGNYLADRAAFHAAESSTIDPLARTTYLDLQPTLQEKIKKDWSTEYDRLTLESGTWTKSILQNPLSRPWFHNKTFQPRITTSINRLILGHGCTQKFKYLMKKINDYKCQFCLPSEYENDLYHIFDCCKYKKLNKPIYKATQFSKRIFKTPFGQP
;
A
#
# COMPACT_ATOMS: atom_id res chain seq x y z
N MET A 1 17.30 -20.01 38.57
CA MET A 1 16.19 -20.65 37.82
C MET A 1 15.16 -19.56 37.54
N ILE A 2 15.26 -18.86 36.40
CA ILE A 2 14.21 -17.92 35.94
C ILE A 2 13.41 -18.71 34.91
N THR A 3 12.47 -19.53 35.38
CA THR A 3 11.76 -20.52 34.55
C THR A 3 10.29 -20.20 34.31
N ASN A 4 9.76 -19.10 34.83
CA ASN A 4 8.36 -18.75 34.62
C ASN A 4 8.23 -17.43 33.86
N PHE A 5 7.89 -17.52 32.57
CA PHE A 5 7.28 -16.40 31.87
C PHE A 5 5.94 -16.11 32.52
N HIS A 6 5.81 -14.91 33.09
CA HIS A 6 4.58 -14.53 33.78
C HIS A 6 3.43 -14.23 32.82
N LYS A 7 3.72 -13.89 31.55
CA LYS A 7 2.72 -13.59 30.53
C LYS A 7 3.26 -13.75 29.12
N VAL A 8 2.47 -14.34 28.23
CA VAL A 8 2.68 -14.42 26.78
C VAL A 8 1.32 -14.15 26.13
N GLU A 9 1.27 -13.23 25.16
CA GLU A 9 0.05 -12.89 24.44
C GLU A 9 0.15 -13.25 22.95
N LEU A 10 -0.97 -13.67 22.38
CA LEU A 10 -1.09 -14.01 20.97
C LEU A 10 -1.55 -12.79 20.19
N TYR A 11 -0.74 -12.38 19.22
CA TYR A 11 -1.06 -11.28 18.32
C TYR A 11 -1.50 -11.82 16.96
N SER A 12 -2.24 -10.99 16.21
CA SER A 12 -2.67 -11.37 14.86
C SER A 12 -1.46 -11.70 13.97
N LYS A 13 -1.59 -12.69 13.09
CA LYS A 13 -0.57 -13.01 12.05
C LYS A 13 -0.27 -11.85 11.08
N LYS A 14 -1.05 -10.77 11.15
CA LYS A 14 -0.85 -9.55 10.37
C LYS A 14 -0.01 -8.49 11.08
N THR A 15 0.30 -8.68 12.36
CA THR A 15 1.15 -7.79 13.14
C THR A 15 2.56 -7.79 12.58
N THR A 16 3.17 -6.62 12.41
CA THR A 16 4.57 -6.54 11.98
C THR A 16 5.50 -6.95 13.12
N ILE A 17 6.73 -7.38 12.78
CA ILE A 17 7.76 -7.65 13.79
C ILE A 17 7.94 -6.43 14.70
N TYR A 18 8.05 -5.24 14.12
CA TYR A 18 8.18 -4.00 14.88
C TYR A 18 7.00 -3.77 15.84
N GLY A 19 5.76 -4.01 15.41
CA GLY A 19 4.59 -3.93 16.30
C GLY A 19 4.65 -4.96 17.44
N ALA A 20 5.05 -6.20 17.14
CA ALA A 20 5.20 -7.25 18.15
C ALA A 20 6.27 -6.90 19.21
N GLU A 21 7.40 -6.33 18.79
CA GLU A 21 8.45 -5.87 19.70
C GLU A 21 7.97 -4.76 20.65
N GLN A 22 7.18 -3.82 20.12
CA GLN A 22 6.58 -2.76 20.92
C GLN A 22 5.60 -3.31 21.95
N GLU A 23 4.81 -4.31 21.58
CA GLU A 23 3.91 -4.98 22.51
C GLU A 23 4.66 -5.82 23.55
N GLY A 24 5.78 -6.45 23.17
CA GLY A 24 6.70 -7.07 24.13
C GLY A 24 7.14 -6.11 25.23
N LEU A 25 7.58 -4.91 24.86
CA LEU A 25 7.92 -3.85 25.80
C LEU A 25 6.70 -3.37 26.62
N SER A 26 5.55 -3.20 25.98
CA SER A 26 4.28 -2.83 26.61
C SER A 26 3.86 -3.83 27.69
N MET A 27 4.02 -5.14 27.43
CA MET A 27 3.77 -6.23 28.36
C MET A 27 4.77 -6.24 29.52
N ALA A 28 6.05 -5.98 29.26
CA ALA A 28 7.05 -5.86 30.32
C ALA A 28 6.72 -4.71 31.30
N LEU A 29 6.26 -3.58 30.78
CA LEU A 29 5.78 -2.45 31.59
C LEU A 29 4.53 -2.82 32.41
N ASP A 30 3.58 -3.54 31.83
CA ASP A 30 2.41 -4.03 32.58
C ASP A 30 2.80 -5.04 33.66
N HIS A 31 3.77 -5.91 33.37
CA HIS A 31 4.30 -6.84 34.36
C HIS A 31 4.88 -6.09 35.57
N ILE A 32 5.70 -5.06 35.33
CA ILE A 32 6.22 -4.19 36.40
C ILE A 32 5.08 -3.50 37.16
N ARG A 33 4.06 -3.02 36.44
CA ARG A 33 2.92 -2.32 37.04
C ARG A 33 2.09 -3.22 37.94
N TYR A 34 1.84 -4.46 37.56
CA TYR A 34 0.87 -5.34 38.24
C TYR A 34 1.51 -6.37 39.17
N GLN A 35 2.74 -6.80 38.88
CA GLN A 35 3.42 -7.84 39.66
C GLN A 35 4.45 -7.27 40.64
N HIS A 36 4.85 -6.00 40.46
CA HIS A 36 5.80 -5.31 41.33
C HIS A 36 5.17 -4.03 41.91
N VAL A 37 3.95 -4.14 42.45
CA VAL A 37 3.25 -3.06 43.16
C VAL A 37 3.81 -2.87 44.56
N ASP A 38 4.01 -3.97 45.29
CA ASP A 38 4.44 -3.97 46.70
C ASP A 38 5.97 -3.95 46.86
N HIS A 39 6.70 -3.95 45.74
CA HIS A 39 8.15 -3.86 45.75
C HIS A 39 8.58 -2.42 46.09
N THR A 40 9.55 -2.27 46.98
CA THR A 40 10.19 -0.98 47.29
C THR A 40 11.15 -0.52 46.18
N ASP A 41 11.37 -1.35 45.17
CA ASP A 41 12.25 -1.05 44.05
C ASP A 41 11.76 0.18 43.29
N GLN A 42 12.56 1.24 43.32
CA GLN A 42 12.30 2.46 42.56
C GLN A 42 12.86 2.39 41.15
N LYS A 43 13.66 1.38 40.81
CA LYS A 43 14.42 1.32 39.56
C LYS A 43 14.29 -0.04 38.89
N PHE A 44 13.85 -0.05 37.64
CA PHE A 44 13.69 -1.26 36.83
C PHE A 44 14.50 -1.12 35.54
N VAL A 45 15.07 -2.24 35.09
CA VAL A 45 15.78 -2.32 33.82
C VAL A 45 15.06 -3.34 32.93
N ILE A 46 14.59 -2.90 31.77
CA ILE A 46 14.02 -3.75 30.72
C ILE A 46 15.10 -3.92 29.64
N LEU A 47 15.46 -5.18 29.39
CA LEU A 47 16.37 -5.54 28.30
C LEU A 47 15.53 -5.93 27.08
N THR A 48 15.84 -5.36 25.92
CA THR A 48 15.18 -5.67 24.64
C THR A 48 16.21 -5.71 23.52
N ASP A 49 16.08 -6.64 22.60
CA ASP A 49 16.92 -6.69 21.40
C ASP A 49 16.36 -5.86 20.22
N SER A 50 15.17 -5.29 20.39
CA SER A 50 14.54 -4.40 19.42
C SER A 50 15.17 -3.00 19.42
N LYS A 51 16.27 -2.86 18.69
CA LYS A 51 16.94 -1.57 18.47
C LYS A 51 15.98 -0.51 17.91
N SER A 52 15.09 -0.92 17.00
CA SER A 52 14.08 -0.04 16.39
C SER A 52 13.13 0.57 17.42
N THR A 53 12.65 -0.22 18.40
CA THR A 53 11.75 0.27 19.44
C THR A 53 12.46 1.27 20.35
N VAL A 54 13.71 0.97 20.73
CA VAL A 54 14.54 1.88 21.54
C VAL A 54 14.83 3.19 20.80
N ASP A 55 15.23 3.13 19.53
CA ASP A 55 15.52 4.30 18.71
C ASP A 55 14.26 5.15 18.49
N ALA A 56 13.10 4.52 18.29
CA ALA A 56 11.83 5.22 18.14
C ALA A 56 11.42 5.97 19.40
N LEU A 57 11.59 5.36 20.58
CA LEU A 57 11.32 6.01 21.88
C LEU A 57 12.29 7.18 22.14
N LYS A 58 13.57 7.02 21.82
CA LYS A 58 14.57 8.12 21.92
C LYS A 58 14.25 9.29 20.98
N GLY A 59 13.62 9.01 19.84
CA GLY A 59 13.21 10.02 18.87
C GLY A 59 12.04 10.90 19.35
N VAL A 60 11.30 10.48 20.37
CA VAL A 60 10.16 11.22 20.90
C VAL A 60 10.64 12.42 21.70
N LYS A 61 10.32 13.62 21.22
CA LYS A 61 10.70 14.88 21.86
C LYS A 61 9.46 15.62 22.35
N LYS A 62 9.62 16.37 23.45
CA LYS A 62 8.57 17.25 23.97
C LYS A 62 8.12 18.22 22.87
N GLY A 63 6.81 18.30 22.65
CA GLY A 63 6.20 19.17 21.63
C GLY A 63 6.19 18.61 20.21
N THR A 64 6.69 17.39 19.97
CA THR A 64 6.55 16.71 18.68
C THR A 64 5.33 15.80 18.66
N GLN A 65 4.79 15.55 17.47
CA GLN A 65 3.70 14.59 17.31
C GLN A 65 4.21 13.18 17.61
N ILE A 66 3.60 12.55 18.59
CA ILE A 66 3.95 11.19 19.01
C ILE A 66 3.35 10.19 18.00
N PRO A 67 4.14 9.24 17.46
CA PRO A 67 3.61 8.15 16.66
C PRO A 67 2.53 7.37 17.42
N HIS A 68 1.38 7.11 16.79
CA HIS A 68 0.22 6.53 17.46
C HIS A 68 0.51 5.21 18.20
N ASN A 69 1.36 4.36 17.63
CA ASN A 69 1.78 3.09 18.21
C ASN A 69 2.65 3.24 19.48
N LEU A 70 3.30 4.38 19.68
CA LEU A 70 4.11 4.64 20.88
C LEU A 70 3.31 5.26 22.03
N ILE A 71 2.13 5.81 21.77
CA ILE A 71 1.30 6.48 22.77
C ILE A 71 1.05 5.61 24.02
N PRO A 72 0.67 4.31 23.90
CA PRO A 72 0.43 3.47 25.07
C PRO A 72 1.68 3.28 25.93
N ILE A 73 2.83 3.04 25.30
CA ILE A 73 4.12 2.83 25.98
C ILE A 73 4.55 4.12 26.70
N ILE A 74 4.48 5.26 26.03
CA ILE A 74 4.83 6.56 26.61
C ILE A 74 3.89 6.93 27.76
N GLY A 75 2.59 6.63 27.64
CA GLY A 75 1.62 6.79 28.72
C GLY A 75 2.03 6.00 29.95
N LYS A 76 2.36 4.71 29.77
CA LYS A 76 2.83 3.83 30.85
C LYS A 76 4.12 4.34 31.50
N LEU A 77 5.10 4.77 30.70
CA LEU A 77 6.36 5.33 31.20
C LEU A 77 6.13 6.63 31.99
N ASN A 78 5.25 7.51 31.51
CA ASN A 78 4.89 8.74 32.23
C ASN A 78 4.20 8.44 33.56
N ASP A 79 3.38 7.39 33.65
CA ASP A 79 2.77 6.99 34.92
C ASP A 79 3.83 6.52 35.93
N PHE A 80 4.83 5.73 35.49
CA PHE A 80 5.94 5.34 36.35
C PHE A 80 6.76 6.54 36.82
N LEU A 81 7.05 7.49 35.92
CA LEU A 81 7.75 8.73 36.26
C LEU A 81 6.99 9.55 37.31
N ARG A 82 5.66 9.58 37.26
CA ARG A 82 4.82 10.27 38.27
C ARG A 82 4.78 9.56 39.63
N GLN A 83 5.15 8.28 39.67
CA GLN A 83 5.25 7.47 40.87
C GLN A 83 6.68 7.43 41.44
N ASP A 84 7.57 8.30 40.94
CA ASP A 84 9.00 8.30 41.27
C ASP A 84 9.68 6.93 41.02
N ARG A 85 9.19 6.20 40.00
CA ARG A 85 9.76 4.94 39.54
C ARG A 85 10.53 5.15 38.23
N GLU A 86 11.81 4.84 38.25
CA GLU A 86 12.72 4.91 37.11
C GLU A 86 12.66 3.62 36.30
N ILE A 87 12.31 3.74 35.01
CA ILE A 87 12.38 2.64 34.05
C ILE A 87 13.52 2.90 33.06
N ILE A 88 14.52 2.02 33.05
CA ILE A 88 15.59 2.02 32.05
C ILE A 88 15.27 0.99 30.99
N ILE A 89 15.23 1.41 29.73
CA ILE A 89 15.11 0.52 28.58
C ILE A 89 16.48 0.41 27.93
N GLN A 90 17.10 -0.76 28.03
CA GLN A 90 18.44 -1.03 27.51
C GLN A 90 18.34 -1.97 26.32
N TRP A 91 18.89 -1.50 25.19
CA TRP A 91 19.07 -2.36 24.02
C TRP A 91 20.19 -3.38 24.26
N ILE A 92 19.96 -4.63 23.88
CA ILE A 92 20.95 -5.70 23.87
C ILE A 92 21.06 -6.33 22.48
N PRO A 93 22.21 -6.89 22.10
CA PRO A 93 22.33 -7.57 20.81
C PRO A 93 21.51 -8.87 20.82
N SER A 94 20.78 -9.10 19.73
CA SER A 94 20.01 -10.33 19.52
C SER A 94 20.92 -11.53 19.28
N HIS A 95 20.47 -12.72 19.69
CA HIS A 95 21.14 -14.01 19.44
C HIS A 95 22.61 -14.10 19.88
N VAL A 96 23.02 -13.33 20.89
CA VAL A 96 24.36 -13.43 21.48
C VAL A 96 24.40 -14.51 22.55
N GLU A 97 25.41 -15.38 22.47
CA GLU A 97 25.66 -16.42 23.47
C GLU A 97 25.95 -15.79 24.85
N GLY A 98 25.29 -16.31 25.89
CA GLY A 98 25.44 -15.85 27.28
C GLY A 98 24.34 -14.93 27.82
N ILE A 99 23.44 -14.40 26.97
CA ILE A 99 22.25 -13.64 27.45
C ILE A 99 21.04 -14.58 27.53
N GLN A 100 21.04 -15.46 28.53
CA GLN A 100 20.01 -16.50 28.68
C GLN A 100 18.58 -15.92 28.72
N GLY A 101 18.39 -14.74 29.32
CA GLY A 101 17.09 -14.07 29.39
C GLY A 101 16.51 -13.72 28.01
N ASN A 102 17.34 -13.24 27.07
CA ASN A 102 16.90 -12.92 25.71
C ASN A 102 16.49 -14.19 24.96
N TYR A 103 17.33 -15.22 25.02
CA TYR A 103 17.03 -16.51 24.38
C TYR A 103 15.69 -17.09 24.85
N LEU A 104 15.42 -17.02 26.16
CA LEU A 104 14.15 -17.50 26.70
C LEU A 104 12.98 -16.67 26.16
N ALA A 105 13.12 -15.33 26.08
CA ALA A 105 12.08 -14.43 25.58
C ALA A 105 11.80 -14.66 24.08
N ASP A 106 12.84 -14.76 23.26
CA ASP A 106 12.74 -15.08 21.83
C ASP A 106 12.00 -16.40 21.61
N ARG A 107 12.37 -17.43 22.39
CA ARG A 107 11.73 -18.75 22.32
C ARG A 107 10.26 -18.69 22.75
N ALA A 108 9.92 -17.89 23.77
CA ALA A 108 8.53 -17.69 24.18
C ALA A 108 7.71 -17.00 23.09
N ALA A 109 8.26 -15.96 22.46
CA ALA A 109 7.63 -15.27 21.34
C ALA A 109 7.46 -16.18 20.11
N PHE A 110 8.46 -17.02 19.80
CA PHE A 110 8.39 -18.00 18.73
C PHE A 110 7.26 -19.02 18.96
N HIS A 111 7.20 -19.62 20.15
CA HIS A 111 6.13 -20.57 20.47
C HIS A 111 4.74 -19.92 20.45
N ALA A 112 4.64 -18.65 20.86
CA ALA A 112 3.39 -17.90 20.72
C ALA A 112 2.99 -17.73 19.24
N ALA A 113 3.94 -17.36 18.38
CA ALA A 113 3.68 -17.17 16.95
C ALA A 113 3.32 -18.48 16.21
N GLU A 114 3.88 -19.61 16.64
CA GLU A 114 3.55 -20.94 16.08
C GLU A 114 2.24 -21.52 16.61
N SER A 115 1.70 -21.00 17.72
CA SER A 115 0.46 -21.53 18.29
C SER A 115 -0.68 -21.44 17.28
N SER A 116 -1.37 -22.58 17.06
CA SER A 116 -2.53 -22.68 16.18
C SER A 116 -3.80 -22.11 16.82
N THR A 117 -3.77 -21.77 18.11
CA THR A 117 -4.87 -21.11 18.81
C THR A 117 -4.96 -19.66 18.33
N ILE A 118 -6.01 -19.33 17.60
CA ILE A 118 -6.35 -17.93 17.31
C ILE A 118 -6.99 -17.39 18.59
N ASP A 119 -6.33 -16.45 19.26
CA ASP A 119 -7.00 -15.68 20.32
C ASP A 119 -8.06 -14.80 19.63
N PRO A 120 -9.37 -14.99 19.91
CA PRO A 120 -10.44 -14.17 19.34
C PRO A 120 -10.33 -12.69 19.77
N LEU A 121 -9.53 -12.39 20.79
CA LEU A 121 -9.19 -11.03 21.23
C LEU A 121 -7.85 -10.54 20.68
N ALA A 122 -7.15 -11.32 19.85
CA ALA A 122 -5.87 -10.95 19.27
C ALA A 122 -5.99 -9.59 18.56
N ARG A 123 -5.20 -8.62 19.05
CA ARG A 123 -5.19 -7.27 18.53
C ARG A 123 -4.08 -7.11 17.50
N THR A 124 -4.22 -6.10 16.66
CA THR A 124 -3.20 -5.62 15.75
C THR A 124 -3.46 -4.15 15.50
N THR A 125 -2.43 -3.40 15.14
CA THR A 125 -2.62 -1.98 14.84
C THR A 125 -3.24 -1.80 13.46
N TYR A 126 -3.93 -0.67 13.25
CA TYR A 126 -4.42 -0.29 11.92
C TYR A 126 -3.27 -0.22 10.89
N LEU A 127 -2.11 0.28 11.31
CA LEU A 127 -0.93 0.42 10.43
C LEU A 127 -0.45 -0.95 9.93
N ASP A 128 -0.47 -1.98 10.78
CA ASP A 128 -0.11 -3.34 10.40
C ASP A 128 -1.14 -3.97 9.44
N LEU A 129 -2.43 -3.63 9.60
CA LEU A 129 -3.51 -4.12 8.73
C LEU A 129 -3.58 -3.41 7.38
N GLN A 130 -3.13 -2.15 7.31
CA GLN A 130 -3.29 -1.30 6.14
C GLN A 130 -2.75 -1.93 4.83
N PRO A 131 -1.55 -2.55 4.79
CA PRO A 131 -1.05 -3.21 3.59
C PRO A 131 -1.96 -4.36 3.12
N THR A 132 -2.40 -5.21 4.05
CA THR A 132 -3.29 -6.33 3.73
C THR A 132 -4.62 -5.83 3.16
N LEU A 133 -5.18 -4.76 3.74
CA LEU A 133 -6.41 -4.16 3.23
C LEU A 133 -6.21 -3.56 1.83
N GLN A 134 -5.11 -2.85 1.59
CA GLN A 134 -4.79 -2.28 0.29
C GLN A 134 -4.60 -3.36 -0.78
N GLU A 135 -3.96 -4.47 -0.44
CA GLU A 135 -3.81 -5.63 -1.33
C GLU A 135 -5.17 -6.25 -1.67
N LYS A 136 -6.04 -6.43 -0.66
CA LYS A 136 -7.41 -6.93 -0.86
C LYS A 136 -8.19 -6.02 -1.80
N ILE A 137 -8.21 -4.71 -1.53
CA ILE A 137 -8.91 -3.72 -2.36
C ILE A 137 -8.37 -3.75 -3.79
N LYS A 138 -7.05 -3.79 -3.98
CA LYS A 138 -6.43 -3.84 -5.31
C LYS A 138 -6.83 -5.10 -6.06
N LYS A 139 -6.84 -6.26 -5.39
CA LYS A 139 -7.23 -7.54 -5.99
C LYS A 139 -8.70 -7.55 -6.40
N ASP A 140 -9.57 -7.10 -5.49
CA ASP A 140 -11.01 -7.06 -5.72
C ASP A 140 -11.33 -6.08 -6.87
N TRP A 141 -10.70 -4.91 -6.88
CA TRP A 141 -10.84 -3.94 -7.98
C TRP A 141 -10.30 -4.47 -9.31
N SER A 142 -9.18 -5.18 -9.32
CA SER A 142 -8.67 -5.82 -10.55
C SER A 142 -9.65 -6.85 -11.11
N THR A 143 -10.24 -7.66 -10.23
CA THR A 143 -11.20 -8.70 -10.61
C THR A 143 -12.47 -8.07 -11.19
N GLU A 144 -12.98 -7.03 -10.54
CA GLU A 144 -14.16 -6.30 -11.01
C GLU A 144 -13.87 -5.54 -12.31
N TYR A 145 -12.70 -4.92 -12.43
CA TYR A 145 -12.24 -4.28 -13.66
C TYR A 145 -12.22 -5.29 -14.82
N ASP A 146 -11.68 -6.48 -14.60
CA ASP A 146 -11.64 -7.53 -15.61
C ASP A 146 -13.04 -7.97 -16.03
N ARG A 147 -13.95 -8.15 -15.07
CA ARG A 147 -15.33 -8.53 -15.31
C ARG A 147 -16.09 -7.46 -16.12
N LEU A 148 -16.05 -6.21 -15.69
CA LEU A 148 -16.76 -5.10 -16.34
C LEU A 148 -16.27 -4.89 -17.78
N THR A 149 -14.97 -5.11 -18.02
CA THR A 149 -14.34 -4.90 -19.33
C THR A 149 -14.57 -6.01 -20.35
N LEU A 150 -15.15 -7.14 -19.94
CA LEU A 150 -15.59 -8.20 -20.86
C LEU A 150 -16.84 -7.78 -21.66
N GLU A 151 -17.78 -7.11 -21.01
CA GLU A 151 -19.06 -6.70 -21.64
C GLU A 151 -18.96 -5.33 -22.31
N SER A 152 -18.22 -4.40 -21.72
CA SER A 152 -18.12 -3.02 -22.22
C SER A 152 -16.76 -2.40 -21.90
N GLY A 153 -16.23 -1.55 -22.78
CA GLY A 153 -14.94 -0.90 -22.53
C GLY A 153 -13.71 -1.73 -22.89
N THR A 154 -13.85 -2.73 -23.77
CA THR A 154 -12.74 -3.49 -24.37
C THR A 154 -11.66 -2.58 -24.97
N TRP A 155 -12.06 -1.45 -25.56
CA TRP A 155 -11.13 -0.42 -26.03
C TRP A 155 -10.30 0.18 -24.88
N THR A 156 -10.94 0.56 -23.78
CA THR A 156 -10.23 1.09 -22.61
C THR A 156 -9.30 0.03 -22.02
N LYS A 157 -9.72 -1.25 -21.98
CA LYS A 157 -8.91 -2.38 -21.48
C LYS A 157 -7.68 -2.65 -22.33
N SER A 158 -7.79 -2.55 -23.65
CA SER A 158 -6.63 -2.74 -24.55
C SER A 158 -5.53 -1.70 -24.33
N ILE A 159 -5.90 -0.53 -23.80
CA ILE A 159 -4.98 0.57 -23.45
C ILE A 159 -4.52 0.47 -22.00
N LEU A 160 -5.45 0.21 -21.08
CA LEU A 160 -5.23 0.14 -19.64
C LEU A 160 -5.54 -1.27 -19.15
N GLN A 161 -4.63 -2.21 -19.41
CA GLN A 161 -4.85 -3.64 -19.10
C GLN A 161 -5.19 -3.89 -17.63
N ASN A 162 -4.64 -3.06 -16.73
CA ASN A 162 -4.91 -3.11 -15.31
C ASN A 162 -5.49 -1.78 -14.84
N PRO A 163 -6.38 -1.80 -13.83
CA PRO A 163 -6.85 -0.56 -13.25
C PRO A 163 -5.70 0.22 -12.64
N LEU A 164 -5.64 1.51 -12.95
CA LEU A 164 -4.61 2.39 -12.41
C LEU A 164 -4.93 2.73 -10.95
N SER A 165 -3.94 2.58 -10.06
CA SER A 165 -4.04 3.04 -8.67
C SER A 165 -4.02 4.57 -8.53
N ARG A 166 -3.53 5.26 -9.56
CA ARG A 166 -3.50 6.72 -9.69
C ARG A 166 -3.77 7.11 -11.14
N PRO A 167 -4.30 8.31 -11.43
CA PRO A 167 -4.49 8.74 -12.82
C PRO A 167 -3.19 8.68 -13.64
N TRP A 168 -3.26 8.38 -14.94
CA TRP A 168 -2.07 8.25 -15.81
C TRP A 168 -1.22 9.54 -15.90
N PHE A 169 -1.82 10.68 -15.58
CA PHE A 169 -1.16 12.00 -15.52
C PHE A 169 -0.67 12.38 -14.11
N HIS A 170 -0.69 11.45 -13.15
CA HIS A 170 -0.18 11.70 -11.80
C HIS A 170 1.29 12.14 -11.86
N ASN A 171 1.64 13.20 -11.12
CA ASN A 171 2.94 13.87 -11.14
C ASN A 171 3.41 14.35 -12.52
N LYS A 172 2.48 14.62 -13.45
CA LYS A 172 2.77 15.22 -14.76
C LYS A 172 2.05 16.55 -14.90
N THR A 173 2.72 17.52 -15.50
CA THR A 173 2.15 18.85 -15.76
C THR A 173 1.74 18.95 -17.22
N PHE A 174 0.43 18.98 -17.47
CA PHE A 174 -0.16 19.20 -18.80
C PHE A 174 -1.22 20.29 -18.73
N GLN A 175 -1.47 20.96 -19.85
CA GLN A 175 -2.64 21.84 -19.98
C GLN A 175 -3.93 21.00 -19.82
N PRO A 176 -4.96 21.49 -19.10
CA PRO A 176 -6.20 20.74 -18.87
C PRO A 176 -6.84 20.18 -20.15
N ARG A 177 -6.83 20.97 -21.22
CA ARG A 177 -7.35 20.57 -22.54
C ARG A 177 -6.68 19.31 -23.08
N ILE A 178 -5.37 19.16 -22.90
CA ILE A 178 -4.61 17.99 -23.36
C ILE A 178 -5.00 16.76 -22.55
N THR A 179 -5.10 16.88 -21.22
CA THR A 179 -5.56 15.80 -20.34
C THR A 179 -6.98 15.36 -20.72
N THR A 180 -7.90 16.30 -20.94
CA THR A 180 -9.26 15.99 -21.40
C THR A 180 -9.28 15.29 -22.75
N SER A 181 -8.49 15.77 -23.72
CA SER A 181 -8.38 15.13 -25.03
C SER A 181 -7.86 13.70 -24.92
N ILE A 182 -6.84 13.45 -24.10
CA ILE A 182 -6.29 12.10 -23.91
C ILE A 182 -7.30 11.19 -23.19
N ASN A 183 -7.98 11.68 -22.15
CA ASN A 183 -9.02 10.91 -21.47
C ASN A 183 -10.15 10.52 -22.43
N ARG A 184 -10.58 11.44 -23.30
CA ARG A 184 -11.57 11.13 -24.34
C ARG A 184 -11.06 10.03 -25.29
N LEU A 185 -9.80 10.09 -25.72
CA LEU A 185 -9.20 9.05 -26.56
C LEU A 185 -9.12 7.69 -25.86
N ILE A 186 -8.70 7.66 -24.58
CA ILE A 186 -8.65 6.44 -23.77
C ILE A 186 -10.05 5.81 -23.67
N LEU A 187 -11.10 6.62 -23.56
CA LEU A 187 -12.49 6.16 -23.48
C LEU A 187 -13.13 5.89 -24.86
N GLY A 188 -12.38 6.02 -25.96
CA GLY A 188 -12.89 5.76 -27.32
C GLY A 188 -13.59 6.93 -28.01
N HIS A 189 -13.58 8.13 -27.41
CA HIS A 189 -14.25 9.34 -27.89
C HIS A 189 -13.35 10.23 -28.76
N GLY A 190 -12.92 9.71 -29.91
CA GLY A 190 -11.99 10.42 -30.82
C GLY A 190 -12.63 11.32 -31.88
N CYS A 191 -13.95 11.55 -31.86
CA CYS A 191 -14.68 12.26 -32.92
C CYS A 191 -14.44 11.73 -34.35
N THR A 192 -14.15 10.43 -34.49
CA THR A 192 -13.90 9.76 -35.77
C THR A 192 -15.17 9.65 -36.61
N GLN A 193 -15.08 9.29 -37.90
CA GLN A 193 -16.31 9.04 -38.68
C GLN A 193 -17.07 7.83 -38.13
N LYS A 194 -16.40 6.76 -37.70
CA LYS A 194 -17.05 5.65 -36.98
C LYS A 194 -17.79 6.12 -35.73
N PHE A 195 -17.18 6.97 -34.90
CA PHE A 195 -17.86 7.52 -33.73
C PHE A 195 -19.07 8.37 -34.12
N LYS A 196 -18.96 9.23 -35.14
CA LYS A 196 -20.08 10.06 -35.63
C LYS A 196 -21.22 9.22 -36.21
N TYR A 197 -20.90 8.15 -36.92
CA TYR A 197 -21.85 7.19 -37.47
C TYR A 197 -22.61 6.45 -36.36
N LEU A 198 -21.89 5.93 -35.33
CA LEU A 198 -22.52 5.31 -34.15
C LEU A 198 -23.44 6.28 -33.40
N MET A 199 -23.09 7.57 -33.37
CA MET A 199 -23.93 8.64 -32.83
C MET A 199 -25.05 9.10 -33.78
N LYS A 200 -25.24 8.42 -34.92
CA LYS A 200 -26.25 8.71 -35.96
C LYS A 200 -26.17 10.13 -36.53
N LYS A 201 -24.97 10.72 -36.56
CA LYS A 201 -24.74 12.07 -37.12
C LYS A 201 -24.36 12.07 -38.60
N ILE A 202 -23.91 10.94 -39.13
CA ILE A 202 -23.53 10.73 -40.52
C ILE A 202 -23.92 9.31 -40.94
N ASN A 203 -24.00 9.05 -42.24
CA ASN A 203 -24.46 7.77 -42.81
C ASN A 203 -23.33 6.82 -43.23
N ASP A 204 -22.08 7.28 -43.18
CA ASP A 204 -20.92 6.46 -43.55
C ASP A 204 -19.82 6.61 -42.50
N TYR A 205 -19.17 5.49 -42.15
CA TYR A 205 -18.08 5.41 -41.20
C TYR A 205 -16.72 5.13 -41.86
N LYS A 206 -16.68 4.97 -43.19
CA LYS A 206 -15.48 4.63 -43.94
C LYS A 206 -14.48 5.78 -44.02
N CYS A 207 -13.20 5.44 -44.15
CA CYS A 207 -12.14 6.43 -44.30
C CYS A 207 -12.10 6.98 -45.73
N GLN A 208 -12.16 8.31 -45.87
CA GLN A 208 -12.11 9.00 -47.17
C GLN A 208 -10.68 9.13 -47.73
N PHE A 209 -9.64 8.89 -46.92
CA PHE A 209 -8.24 9.12 -47.29
C PHE A 209 -7.47 7.85 -47.64
N CYS A 210 -8.03 6.68 -47.32
CA CYS A 210 -7.38 5.39 -47.55
C CYS A 210 -8.09 4.67 -48.69
N LEU A 211 -7.31 4.15 -49.63
CA LEU A 211 -7.81 3.32 -50.73
C LEU A 211 -7.28 1.89 -50.56
N PRO A 212 -8.13 0.86 -50.76
CA PRO A 212 -9.56 0.98 -51.09
C PRO A 212 -10.37 1.53 -49.90
N SER A 213 -11.50 2.18 -50.19
CA SER A 213 -12.34 2.93 -49.23
C SER A 213 -13.13 2.01 -48.27
N GLU A 214 -12.59 0.85 -47.94
CA GLU A 214 -13.24 -0.18 -47.13
C GLU A 214 -12.83 -0.12 -45.67
N TYR A 215 -11.74 0.60 -45.34
CA TYR A 215 -11.31 0.76 -43.96
C TYR A 215 -12.27 1.62 -43.15
N GLU A 216 -12.67 1.11 -41.99
CA GLU A 216 -13.41 1.90 -41.00
C GLU A 216 -12.55 3.06 -40.49
N ASN A 217 -13.13 4.25 -40.38
CA ASN A 217 -12.46 5.40 -39.78
C ASN A 217 -12.66 5.39 -38.26
N ASP A 218 -12.03 4.43 -37.61
CA ASP A 218 -11.98 4.31 -36.16
C ASP A 218 -10.67 4.84 -35.58
N LEU A 219 -10.54 4.80 -34.25
CA LEU A 219 -9.32 5.27 -33.60
C LEU A 219 -8.12 4.41 -34.00
N TYR A 220 -8.25 3.09 -34.12
CA TYR A 220 -7.17 2.21 -34.58
C TYR A 220 -6.67 2.63 -35.97
N HIS A 221 -7.59 2.79 -36.92
CA HIS A 221 -7.27 3.21 -38.27
C HIS A 221 -6.60 4.59 -38.29
N ILE A 222 -7.12 5.58 -37.55
CA ILE A 222 -6.51 6.90 -37.46
C ILE A 222 -5.10 6.83 -36.84
N PHE A 223 -4.92 6.01 -35.79
CA PHE A 223 -3.68 5.97 -35.05
C PHE A 223 -2.59 5.16 -35.74
N ASP A 224 -2.91 4.08 -36.45
CA ASP A 224 -1.90 3.15 -36.97
C ASP A 224 -1.84 3.02 -38.49
N CYS A 225 -2.94 3.24 -39.22
CA CYS A 225 -3.01 2.91 -40.65
C CYS A 225 -3.24 4.12 -41.57
N CYS A 226 -3.93 5.15 -41.11
CA CYS A 226 -4.54 6.14 -42.01
C CYS A 226 -3.51 6.98 -42.76
N LYS A 227 -3.63 7.07 -44.10
CA LYS A 227 -2.80 7.93 -44.96
C LYS A 227 -2.86 9.41 -44.54
N TYR A 228 -3.97 9.84 -43.93
CA TYR A 228 -4.15 11.18 -43.34
C TYR A 228 -3.12 11.50 -42.23
N LYS A 229 -2.64 10.49 -41.49
CA LYS A 229 -1.62 10.64 -40.44
C LYS A 229 -0.28 11.15 -41.00
N LYS A 230 0.05 10.81 -42.25
CA LYS A 230 1.27 11.30 -42.93
C LYS A 230 1.14 12.76 -43.39
N LEU A 231 -0.08 13.24 -43.59
CA LEU A 231 -0.38 14.58 -44.11
C LEU A 231 -0.61 15.61 -42.99
N ASN A 232 -1.02 15.18 -41.78
CA ASN A 232 -1.38 16.07 -40.68
C ASN A 232 -0.41 15.94 -39.47
N LYS A 233 0.60 16.81 -39.41
CA LYS A 233 1.69 16.81 -38.40
C LYS A 233 1.21 16.78 -36.93
N PRO A 234 0.17 17.52 -36.51
CA PRO A 234 -0.40 17.43 -35.15
C PRO A 234 -0.90 16.04 -34.75
N ILE A 235 -1.62 15.34 -35.62
CA ILE A 235 -2.16 13.99 -35.36
C ILE A 235 -1.01 12.97 -35.30
N TYR A 236 -0.01 13.15 -36.15
CA TYR A 236 1.24 12.38 -36.07
C TYR A 236 2.00 12.59 -34.75
N LYS A 237 2.01 13.79 -34.17
CA LYS A 237 2.63 14.01 -32.85
C LYS A 237 1.83 13.37 -31.72
N ALA A 238 0.49 13.44 -31.76
CA ALA A 238 -0.39 12.82 -30.76
C ALA A 238 -0.30 11.28 -30.75
N THR A 239 -0.21 10.66 -31.94
CA THR A 239 0.02 9.21 -32.12
C THR A 239 1.39 8.74 -31.60
N GLN A 240 2.45 9.54 -31.78
CA GLN A 240 3.77 9.22 -31.20
C GLN A 240 3.77 9.36 -29.67
N PHE A 241 3.04 10.35 -29.16
CA PHE A 241 2.88 10.56 -27.72
C PHE A 241 2.09 9.42 -27.05
N SER A 242 1.01 8.94 -27.68
CA SER A 242 0.25 7.78 -27.18
C SER A 242 1.10 6.51 -27.14
N LYS A 243 1.90 6.23 -28.20
CA LYS A 243 2.82 5.06 -28.21
C LYS A 243 3.86 5.12 -27.08
N ARG A 244 4.32 6.32 -26.72
CA ARG A 244 5.26 6.54 -25.60
C ARG A 244 4.62 6.37 -24.21
N ILE A 245 3.34 6.72 -24.06
CA ILE A 245 2.63 6.60 -22.77
C ILE A 245 2.09 5.19 -22.55
N PHE A 246 1.48 4.57 -23.56
CA PHE A 246 0.74 3.32 -23.38
C PHE A 246 1.57 2.07 -23.64
N LYS A 247 2.79 2.18 -24.19
CA LYS A 247 3.77 1.08 -24.46
C LYS A 247 3.25 -0.11 -25.29
N THR A 248 1.98 -0.12 -25.68
CA THR A 248 1.37 -1.04 -26.63
C THR A 248 0.87 -0.25 -27.85
N PRO A 249 0.98 -0.82 -29.08
CA PRO A 249 0.21 -0.33 -30.21
C PRO A 249 -1.28 -0.38 -29.84
N PHE A 250 -2.07 0.60 -30.28
CA PHE A 250 -3.51 0.48 -30.13
C PHE A 250 -3.96 -0.79 -30.89
N GLY A 251 -4.48 -1.80 -30.20
CA GLY A 251 -5.30 -2.83 -30.84
C GLY A 251 -4.57 -4.05 -31.38
N GLN A 252 -3.45 -4.42 -30.78
CA GLN A 252 -3.11 -5.85 -30.80
C GLN A 252 -3.95 -6.54 -29.70
N PRO A 253 -4.64 -7.66 -30.02
CA PRO A 253 -5.27 -8.48 -29.00
C PRO A 253 -4.26 -8.94 -27.94
#